data_AF-A0A1C5NQD0-F1
#
_entry.id   AF-A0A1C5NQD0-F1
#
_cell.length_a   1.000
_cell.length_b   1.000
_cell.length_c   1.000
_cell.angle_alpha   90.00
_cell.angle_beta   90.00
_cell.angle_gamma   90.00
#
_symmetry.space_group_name_H-M   'P 1'
#
loop_
_entity.id
_entity.type
_entity.pdbx_description
1 polymer ?
#
loop_
_entity_poly.entity_id
_entity_poly.type
_entity_poly.pdbx_seq_one_letter_code
_entity_poly.pdbx_strand_id
1 'polypeptide(L)'
;MLENYRTVLYSDEPLYQKLFKRFTFKDNEYDEIVHFFDRNTNEVIHIVSNKYINFSINPVTGYRNLTHVIIQKSFYKSKDLIMILRKLKVFRPEVFVLVYLDSSFEYFEKLCSIIAKEELATIAFDEDDIFTWYELTSNNELPIQDDYVLKKYNKRQNKFFDQY
;
A
#
# COMPACT_ATOMS: atom_id res chain seq x y z
N MET A 1 -18.77 -13.03 -12.00
CA MET A 1 -18.80 -11.56 -12.01
C MET A 1 -17.86 -11.12 -10.90
N LEU A 2 -16.67 -10.63 -11.25
CA LEU A 2 -15.75 -10.02 -10.27
C LEU A 2 -16.48 -8.81 -9.69
N GLU A 3 -16.86 -8.88 -8.41
CA GLU A 3 -17.49 -7.75 -7.73
C GLU A 3 -16.49 -6.59 -7.71
N ASN A 4 -16.88 -5.44 -8.28
CA ASN A 4 -16.12 -4.18 -8.40
C ASN A 4 -15.09 -3.95 -7.28
N TYR A 5 -13.86 -4.46 -7.46
CA TYR A 5 -12.75 -4.21 -6.55
C TYR A 5 -12.34 -2.75 -6.73
N ARG A 6 -12.17 -2.02 -5.63
CA ARG A 6 -11.61 -0.67 -5.68
C ARG A 6 -10.24 -0.64 -5.02
N THR A 7 -9.26 -0.21 -5.80
CA THR A 7 -7.90 0.09 -5.36
C THR A 7 -7.75 1.60 -5.24
N VAL A 8 -7.25 2.07 -4.10
CA VAL A 8 -6.85 3.47 -3.91
C VAL A 8 -5.35 3.55 -3.76
N LEU A 9 -4.70 4.29 -4.65
CA LEU A 9 -3.26 4.51 -4.67
C LEU A 9 -2.93 5.94 -4.23
N TYR A 10 -2.34 6.08 -3.04
CA TYR A 10 -1.77 7.33 -2.56
C TYR A 10 -0.29 7.38 -2.92
N SER A 11 0.01 7.87 -4.12
CA SER A 11 1.39 7.96 -4.62
C SER A 11 1.60 9.19 -5.48
N ASP A 12 2.86 9.54 -5.70
CA ASP A 12 3.26 10.46 -6.75
C ASP A 12 2.97 9.87 -8.15
N GLU A 13 3.07 10.74 -9.16
CA GLU A 13 2.89 10.35 -10.56
C GLU A 13 3.99 9.38 -11.04
N PRO A 14 5.29 9.56 -10.72
CA PRO A 14 6.33 8.61 -11.09
C PRO A 14 6.06 7.16 -10.67
N LEU A 15 5.67 6.91 -9.43
CA LEU A 15 5.33 5.56 -8.96
C LEU A 15 4.09 5.02 -9.67
N TYR A 16 3.06 5.83 -9.83
CA TYR A 16 1.86 5.43 -10.58
C TYR A 16 2.21 4.99 -12.01
N GLN A 17 3.05 5.74 -12.73
CA GLN A 17 3.45 5.40 -14.09
C GLN A 17 4.27 4.10 -14.17
N LYS A 18 5.12 3.83 -13.17
CA LYS A 18 5.82 2.54 -13.05
C LYS A 18 4.84 1.38 -12.90
N LEU A 19 3.87 1.52 -11.99
CA LEU A 19 2.84 0.49 -11.77
C LEU A 19 1.95 0.31 -13.00
N PHE A 20 1.46 1.41 -13.59
CA PHE A 20 0.66 1.35 -14.81
C PHE A 20 1.37 0.53 -15.90
N LYS A 21 2.66 0.81 -16.14
CA LYS A 21 3.46 0.07 -17.13
C LYS A 21 3.70 -1.39 -16.73
N ARG A 22 4.09 -1.67 -15.49
CA ARG A 22 4.40 -3.02 -15.01
C ARG A 22 3.17 -3.95 -15.04
N PHE A 23 1.99 -3.39 -14.84
CA PHE A 23 0.72 -4.08 -14.81
C PHE A 23 -0.12 -3.85 -16.09
N THR A 24 0.56 -3.57 -17.20
CA THR A 24 -0.03 -3.60 -18.53
C THR A 24 0.27 -4.94 -19.18
N PHE A 25 -0.77 -5.67 -19.57
CA PHE A 25 -0.65 -6.99 -20.18
C PHE A 25 -1.35 -7.01 -21.53
N LYS A 26 -0.80 -7.80 -22.46
CA LYS A 26 -1.51 -8.13 -23.69
C LYS A 26 -2.32 -9.39 -23.47
N ASP A 27 -3.64 -9.27 -23.61
CA ASP A 27 -4.53 -10.41 -23.70
C ASP A 27 -4.45 -10.95 -25.13
N ASN A 28 -3.84 -12.13 -25.30
CA ASN A 28 -3.67 -12.74 -26.61
C ASN A 28 -4.94 -13.43 -27.13
N GLU A 29 -5.93 -13.71 -26.27
CA GLU A 29 -7.20 -14.32 -26.68
C GLU A 29 -8.11 -13.29 -27.32
N TYR A 30 -8.14 -12.06 -26.80
CA TYR A 30 -9.01 -10.99 -27.29
C TYR A 30 -8.26 -9.91 -28.10
N ASP A 31 -6.93 -10.02 -28.22
CA ASP A 31 -6.04 -9.00 -28.84
C ASP A 31 -6.20 -7.60 -28.21
N GLU A 32 -6.44 -7.57 -26.90
CA GLU A 32 -6.65 -6.35 -26.12
C GLU A 32 -5.46 -6.05 -25.20
N ILE A 33 -5.28 -4.78 -24.86
CA ILE A 33 -4.32 -4.36 -23.85
C ILE A 33 -5.10 -4.07 -22.57
N VAL A 34 -4.78 -4.82 -21.52
CA VAL A 34 -5.40 -4.68 -20.20
C VAL A 34 -4.45 -3.94 -19.27
N HIS A 35 -4.97 -2.94 -18.56
CA HIS A 35 -4.22 -2.10 -17.63
C HIS A 35 -4.85 -2.19 -16.22
N PHE A 36 -4.25 -2.96 -15.31
CA PHE A 36 -4.83 -3.15 -13.96
C PHE A 36 -4.84 -1.87 -13.12
N PHE A 37 -3.92 -0.94 -13.41
CA PHE A 37 -3.82 0.34 -12.73
C PHE A 37 -4.39 1.50 -13.56
N ASP A 38 -5.33 1.24 -14.47
CA ASP A 38 -5.93 2.32 -15.25
C ASP A 38 -6.85 3.22 -14.41
N ARG A 39 -6.37 4.42 -14.12
CA ARG A 39 -7.12 5.46 -13.39
C ARG A 39 -8.31 6.05 -14.16
N ASN A 40 -8.48 5.72 -15.44
CA ASN A 40 -9.68 6.09 -16.19
C ASN A 40 -10.87 5.18 -15.88
N THR A 41 -10.64 4.08 -15.14
CA THR A 41 -11.69 3.21 -14.63
C THR A 41 -12.21 3.68 -13.27
N ASN A 42 -13.39 3.20 -12.87
CA ASN A 42 -13.94 3.47 -11.54
C ASN A 42 -13.34 2.58 -10.42
N GLU A 43 -12.46 1.66 -10.81
CA GLU A 43 -11.83 0.65 -9.96
C GLU A 43 -10.53 1.16 -9.35
N VAL A 44 -9.82 2.06 -10.05
CA VAL A 44 -8.54 2.61 -9.58
C VAL A 44 -8.66 4.10 -9.31
N ILE A 45 -8.42 4.50 -8.06
CA ILE A 45 -8.37 5.92 -7.67
C ILE A 45 -6.93 6.28 -7.32
N HIS A 46 -6.31 7.12 -8.15
CA HIS A 46 -4.97 7.65 -7.90
C HIS A 46 -5.04 9.02 -7.23
N ILE A 47 -4.35 9.18 -6.10
CA ILE A 47 -4.36 10.38 -5.26
C ILE A 47 -2.93 10.86 -5.05
N VAL A 48 -2.56 11.95 -5.72
CA VAL A 48 -1.24 12.62 -5.64
C VAL A 48 -1.11 13.57 -4.44
N SER A 49 -1.78 13.26 -3.32
CA SER A 49 -1.81 14.11 -2.12
C SER A 49 -1.97 13.32 -0.83
N ASN A 50 -1.41 13.82 0.26
CA ASN A 50 -1.54 13.24 1.60
C ASN A 50 -2.81 13.67 2.36
N LYS A 51 -3.72 14.43 1.75
CA LYS A 51 -4.88 15.04 2.44
C LYS A 51 -6.12 14.15 2.53
N TYR A 52 -6.24 13.13 1.69
CA TYR A 52 -7.51 12.43 1.44
C TYR A 52 -7.56 11.00 2.00
N ILE A 53 -6.60 10.60 2.85
CA ILE A 53 -6.55 9.26 3.44
C ILE A 53 -7.79 8.91 4.27
N ASN A 54 -8.45 9.92 4.84
CA ASN A 54 -9.66 9.76 5.63
C ASN A 54 -10.81 9.12 4.84
N PHE A 55 -10.85 9.29 3.52
CA PHE A 55 -11.85 8.62 2.66
C PHE A 55 -11.62 7.11 2.57
N SER A 56 -10.37 6.65 2.63
CA SER A 56 -10.07 5.22 2.73
C SER A 56 -10.30 4.68 4.15
N ILE A 57 -10.12 5.50 5.19
CA ILE A 57 -10.36 5.07 6.58
C ILE A 57 -11.87 4.93 6.87
N ASN A 58 -12.70 5.87 6.43
CA ASN A 58 -14.11 5.94 6.83
C ASN A 58 -14.99 4.96 6.02
N PRO A 59 -15.60 3.92 6.62
CA PRO A 59 -16.42 2.94 5.90
C PRO A 59 -17.81 3.46 5.51
N VAL A 60 -18.30 4.54 6.13
CA VAL A 60 -19.68 5.03 5.96
C VAL A 60 -19.78 6.01 4.80
N THR A 61 -18.95 7.06 4.83
CA THR A 61 -18.99 8.16 3.85
C THR A 61 -17.76 8.19 2.94
N GLY A 62 -16.83 7.25 3.13
CA GLY A 62 -15.63 7.13 2.33
C GLY A 62 -15.83 6.30 1.06
N TYR A 63 -14.74 5.73 0.55
CA TYR A 63 -14.79 4.90 -0.66
C TYR A 63 -15.55 3.60 -0.39
N ARG A 64 -16.62 3.37 -1.16
CA ARG A 64 -17.35 2.10 -1.16
C ARG A 64 -16.59 1.03 -1.96
N ASN A 65 -16.78 -0.24 -1.58
CA ASN A 65 -16.16 -1.42 -2.19
C ASN A 65 -14.63 -1.34 -2.26
N LEU A 66 -14.02 -0.63 -1.30
CA LEU A 66 -12.57 -0.55 -1.16
C LEU A 66 -12.04 -1.91 -0.75
N THR A 67 -11.07 -2.42 -1.50
CA THR A 67 -10.45 -3.72 -1.23
C THR A 67 -8.96 -3.60 -1.03
N HIS A 68 -8.32 -2.66 -1.75
CA HIS A 68 -6.88 -2.44 -1.67
C HIS A 68 -6.55 -0.96 -1.45
N VAL A 69 -5.60 -0.70 -0.57
CA VAL A 69 -5.03 0.63 -0.34
C VAL A 69 -3.51 0.53 -0.45
N ILE A 70 -2.93 1.29 -1.37
CA ILE A 70 -1.48 1.41 -1.51
C ILE A 70 -1.07 2.81 -1.06
N ILE A 71 -0.09 2.90 -0.16
CA ILE A 71 0.41 4.16 0.39
C ILE A 71 1.91 4.26 0.13
N GLN A 72 2.33 5.26 -0.64
CA GLN A 72 3.73 5.62 -0.77
C GLN A 72 4.22 6.30 0.52
N LYS A 73 5.32 5.79 1.07
CA LYS A 73 5.84 6.21 2.37
C LYS A 73 6.18 7.69 2.45
N SER A 74 6.75 8.28 1.39
CA SER A 74 7.15 9.70 1.39
C SER A 74 6.01 10.69 1.62
N PHE A 75 4.73 10.29 1.47
CA PHE A 75 3.60 11.19 1.68
C PHE A 75 3.32 11.48 3.17
N TYR A 76 3.79 10.61 4.06
CA TYR A 76 3.47 10.66 5.49
C TYR A 76 4.72 10.46 6.34
N LYS A 77 4.80 11.20 7.45
CA LYS A 77 5.80 10.92 8.48
C LYS A 77 5.52 9.55 9.10
N SER A 78 6.55 8.85 9.59
CA SER A 78 6.42 7.50 10.16
C SER A 78 5.39 7.42 11.27
N LYS A 79 5.34 8.42 12.17
CA LYS A 79 4.35 8.49 13.26
C LYS A 79 2.91 8.60 12.73
N ASP A 80 2.70 9.47 11.75
CA ASP A 80 1.39 9.70 11.16
C ASP A 80 0.93 8.47 10.38
N LEU A 81 1.84 7.84 9.63
CA LEU A 81 1.57 6.61 8.90
C LEU A 81 1.15 5.48 9.85
N ILE A 82 1.85 5.24 10.95
CA ILE A 82 1.44 4.23 11.94
C ILE A 82 0.03 4.52 12.47
N MET A 83 -0.29 5.78 12.76
CA MET A 83 -1.64 6.16 13.22
C MET A 83 -2.71 5.90 12.15
N ILE A 84 -2.41 6.20 10.88
CA ILE A 84 -3.28 5.92 9.74
C ILE A 84 -3.53 4.42 9.61
N LEU A 85 -2.46 3.60 9.62
CA LEU A 85 -2.57 2.16 9.42
C LEU A 85 -3.35 1.49 10.56
N ARG A 86 -3.12 1.90 11.81
CA ARG A 86 -3.91 1.44 12.96
C ARG A 86 -5.40 1.77 12.80
N LYS A 87 -5.72 2.97 12.30
CA LYS A 87 -7.11 3.34 12.00
C LYS A 87 -7.69 2.49 10.88
N LEU A 88 -6.96 2.27 9.80
CA LEU A 88 -7.41 1.38 8.71
C LEU A 88 -7.71 -0.03 9.25
N LYS A 89 -6.79 -0.62 10.02
CA LYS A 89 -6.99 -1.95 10.62
C LYS A 89 -8.23 -2.03 11.52
N VAL A 90 -8.54 -0.97 12.26
CA VAL A 90 -9.72 -0.92 13.14
C VAL A 90 -11.02 -0.71 12.37
N PHE A 91 -11.04 0.25 11.43
CA PHE A 91 -12.27 0.66 10.76
C PHE A 91 -12.58 -0.14 9.48
N ARG A 92 -11.57 -0.79 8.89
CA ARG A 92 -11.64 -1.60 7.67
C ARG A 92 -10.68 -2.81 7.74
N PRO A 93 -10.90 -3.74 8.69
CA PRO A 93 -10.03 -4.92 8.86
C PRO A 93 -9.96 -5.81 7.61
N GLU A 94 -10.95 -5.75 6.72
CA GLU A 94 -11.06 -6.52 5.48
C GLU A 94 -10.28 -5.93 4.30
N VAL A 95 -9.78 -4.69 4.42
CA VAL A 95 -9.04 -4.02 3.34
C VAL A 95 -7.57 -4.42 3.40
N PHE A 96 -7.05 -4.91 2.28
CA PHE A 96 -5.62 -5.15 2.13
C PHE A 96 -4.88 -3.82 2.00
N VAL A 97 -3.90 -3.59 2.88
CA VAL A 97 -3.10 -2.36 2.89
C VAL A 97 -1.65 -2.69 2.58
N LEU A 98 -1.06 -1.95 1.64
CA LEU A 98 0.36 -2.01 1.30
C LEU A 98 1.02 -0.64 1.48
N VAL A 99 2.20 -0.64 2.07
CA VAL A 99 3.09 0.52 2.20
C VAL A 99 4.26 0.33 1.26
N TYR A 100 4.39 1.21 0.27
CA TYR A 100 5.53 1.25 -0.63
C TYR A 100 6.62 2.16 -0.06
N LEU A 101 7.79 1.58 0.21
CA LEU A 101 8.97 2.29 0.69
C LEU A 101 9.82 2.76 -0.49
N ASP A 102 9.70 4.04 -0.82
CA ASP A 102 10.41 4.70 -1.92
C ASP A 102 11.85 5.12 -1.57
N SER A 103 12.44 4.53 -0.53
CA SER A 103 13.85 4.70 -0.15
C SER A 103 14.36 3.47 0.61
N SER A 104 15.67 3.41 0.82
CA SER A 104 16.35 2.26 1.43
C SER A 104 15.78 1.89 2.81
N PHE A 105 15.66 0.57 3.03
CA PHE A 105 15.21 -0.03 4.30
C PHE A 105 15.89 0.52 5.55
N GLU A 106 17.20 0.84 5.47
CA GLU A 106 17.98 1.34 6.61
C GLU A 106 17.44 2.64 7.23
N TYR A 107 16.66 3.43 6.48
CA TYR A 107 16.02 4.64 7.00
C TYR A 107 14.72 4.33 7.73
N PHE A 108 14.12 3.17 7.49
CA PHE A 108 12.77 2.84 7.92
C PHE A 108 12.68 1.56 8.77
N GLU A 109 13.81 0.98 9.21
CA GLU A 109 13.82 -0.29 9.96
C GLU A 109 12.84 -0.28 11.15
N LYS A 110 12.80 0.81 11.94
CA LYS A 110 11.86 0.93 13.07
C LYS A 110 10.41 1.00 12.61
N LEU A 111 10.13 1.72 11.52
CA LEU A 111 8.78 1.79 10.97
C LEU A 111 8.33 0.41 10.49
N CYS A 112 9.16 -0.26 9.68
CA CYS A 112 8.89 -1.61 9.18
C CYS A 112 8.64 -2.59 10.32
N SER A 113 9.48 -2.53 11.36
CA SER A 113 9.31 -3.37 12.54
C SER A 113 7.99 -3.14 13.27
N ILE A 114 7.52 -1.90 13.37
CA ILE A 114 6.22 -1.61 14.00
C ILE A 114 5.09 -2.13 13.10
N ILE A 115 5.17 -1.88 11.79
CA ILE A 115 4.17 -2.37 10.81
C ILE A 115 4.05 -3.89 10.86
N ALA A 116 5.17 -4.61 10.81
CA ALA A 116 5.19 -6.06 10.83
C ALA A 116 4.71 -6.61 12.18
N LYS A 117 5.23 -6.10 13.30
CA LYS A 117 4.89 -6.59 14.64
C LYS A 117 3.41 -6.39 15.00
N GLU A 118 2.81 -5.31 14.52
CA GLU A 118 1.40 -5.01 14.74
C GLU A 118 0.51 -5.48 13.58
N GLU A 119 1.08 -6.15 12.58
CA GLU A 119 0.42 -6.64 11.36
C GLU A 119 -0.47 -5.55 10.72
N LEU A 120 0.11 -4.37 10.48
CA LEU A 120 -0.64 -3.18 10.06
C LEU A 120 -0.79 -3.06 8.54
N ALA A 121 0.16 -3.59 7.77
CA ALA A 121 0.20 -3.55 6.32
C ALA A 121 1.25 -4.52 5.76
N THR A 122 1.17 -4.79 4.46
CA THR A 122 2.29 -5.34 3.68
C THR A 122 3.29 -4.26 3.35
N ILE A 123 4.59 -4.57 3.39
CA ILE A 123 5.67 -3.66 3.03
C ILE A 123 6.21 -4.09 1.67
N ALA A 124 6.40 -3.13 0.77
CA ALA A 124 7.01 -3.34 -0.55
C ALA A 124 8.11 -2.30 -0.79
N PHE A 125 9.14 -2.68 -1.52
CA PHE A 125 10.27 -1.84 -1.91
C PHE A 125 10.30 -1.58 -3.42
N ASP A 126 9.69 -2.47 -4.20
CA ASP A 126 9.61 -2.35 -5.66
C ASP A 126 8.25 -2.80 -6.21
N GLU A 127 8.10 -2.68 -7.52
CA GLU A 127 6.90 -3.07 -8.25
C GLU A 127 6.66 -4.59 -8.32
N ASP A 128 7.70 -5.40 -8.13
CA ASP A 128 7.59 -6.86 -8.13
C ASP A 128 7.04 -7.37 -6.79
N ASP A 129 7.39 -6.72 -5.68
CA ASP A 129 6.75 -6.91 -4.38
C ASP A 129 5.23 -6.60 -4.46
N ILE A 130 4.86 -5.51 -5.13
CA ILE A 130 3.44 -5.13 -5.32
C ILE A 130 2.73 -6.17 -6.20
N PHE A 131 3.39 -6.68 -7.23
CA PHE A 131 2.83 -7.73 -8.09
C PHE A 131 2.54 -9.00 -7.29
N THR A 132 3.54 -9.48 -6.54
CA THR A 132 3.42 -10.64 -5.65
C THR A 132 2.31 -10.44 -4.62
N TRP A 133 2.21 -9.24 -4.04
CA TRP A 133 1.16 -8.91 -3.11
C TRP A 133 -0.24 -9.06 -3.72
N TYR A 134 -0.49 -8.58 -4.94
CA TYR A 134 -1.79 -8.77 -5.60
C TYR A 134 -2.10 -10.24 -5.90
N GLU A 135 -1.10 -11.04 -6.29
CA GLU A 135 -1.31 -12.47 -6.49
C GLU A 135 -1.74 -13.15 -5.18
N LEU A 136 -1.11 -12.81 -4.06
CA LEU A 136 -1.47 -13.35 -2.75
C LEU A 136 -2.84 -12.87 -2.27
N THR A 137 -3.15 -11.57 -2.39
CA THR A 137 -4.44 -11.06 -1.93
C THR A 137 -5.62 -11.59 -2.74
N SER A 138 -5.41 -11.99 -4.00
CA SER A 138 -6.42 -12.70 -4.79
C SER A 138 -6.86 -14.04 -4.17
N ASN A 139 -5.98 -14.65 -3.37
CA ASN A 139 -6.24 -15.87 -2.61
C ASN A 139 -6.57 -15.59 -1.12
N ASN A 140 -6.79 -14.32 -0.75
CA ASN A 140 -6.90 -13.86 0.64
C ASN A 140 -5.67 -14.20 1.52
N GLU A 141 -4.49 -14.23 0.91
CA GLU A 141 -3.22 -14.48 1.60
C GLU A 141 -2.39 -13.19 1.69
N LEU A 142 -1.41 -13.18 2.60
CA LEU A 142 -0.46 -12.08 2.77
C LEU A 142 0.97 -12.62 2.93
N PRO A 143 1.99 -11.88 2.46
CA PRO A 143 3.37 -12.29 2.65
C PRO A 143 3.76 -12.28 4.13
N ILE A 144 4.60 -13.25 4.52
CA ILE A 144 5.21 -13.31 5.86
C ILE A 144 6.26 -12.21 5.97
N GLN A 145 6.24 -11.45 7.06
CA GLN A 145 7.07 -10.25 7.25
C GLN A 145 7.85 -10.26 8.58
N ASP A 146 8.00 -11.42 9.21
CA ASP A 146 8.66 -11.60 10.51
C ASP A 146 10.12 -11.13 10.50
N ASP A 147 10.78 -11.17 9.34
CA ASP A 147 12.16 -10.72 9.15
C ASP A 147 12.35 -9.22 9.42
N TYR A 148 11.28 -8.41 9.37
CA TYR A 148 11.34 -7.00 9.74
C TYR A 148 11.22 -6.75 11.25
N VAL A 149 10.88 -7.76 12.06
CA VAL A 149 10.60 -7.58 13.49
C VAL A 149 11.90 -7.46 14.28
N LEU A 150 12.22 -6.22 14.70
CA LEU A 150 13.38 -5.95 15.54
C LEU A 150 13.11 -6.26 17.02
N LYS A 151 14.07 -6.91 17.70
CA LYS A 151 13.99 -7.17 19.15
C LYS A 151 14.08 -5.89 20.00
N LYS A 152 14.88 -4.92 19.56
CA LYS A 152 15.10 -3.63 20.23
C LYS A 152 15.48 -2.54 19.23
N TYR A 153 15.11 -1.30 19.52
CA TYR A 153 15.44 -0.15 18.68
C TYR A 153 16.71 0.55 19.17
N ASN A 154 17.64 0.84 18.25
CA ASN A 154 18.84 1.61 18.54
C ASN A 154 18.61 3.14 18.39
N LYS A 155 19.59 3.95 18.76
CA LYS A 155 19.47 5.42 18.69
C LYS A 155 19.28 5.94 17.26
N ARG A 156 19.96 5.33 16.27
CA ARG A 156 19.86 5.71 14.84
C ARG A 156 18.44 5.48 14.31
N GLN A 157 17.89 4.30 14.60
CA GLN A 157 16.53 3.91 14.22
C GLN A 157 15.47 4.81 14.84
N ASN A 158 15.62 5.18 16.11
CA ASN A 158 14.73 6.16 16.76
C ASN A 158 14.81 7.53 16.08
N LYS A 159 16.02 8.03 15.82
CA LYS A 159 16.24 9.30 15.14
C LYS A 159 15.57 9.33 13.77
N PHE A 160 15.77 8.30 12.95
CA PHE A 160 15.15 8.23 11.64
C PHE A 160 13.63 8.17 11.70
N PHE A 161 13.06 7.38 12.62
CA PHE A 161 11.61 7.31 12.82
C PHE A 161 10.98 8.65 13.24
N ASP A 162 11.72 9.48 13.98
CA ASP A 162 11.25 10.81 14.37
C ASP A 162 11.40 11.84 13.24
N GLN A 163 12.38 11.63 12.35
CA GLN A 163 12.71 12.54 11.25
C GLN A 163 11.82 12.31 10.02
N TYR A 164 11.57 11.05 9.67
CA TYR A 164 10.92 10.64 8.43
C TYR A 164 9.55 10.04 8.65
#